data_AF-V5SJI6-F1
#
_entry.id   AF-V5SJI6-F1
#
_cell.length_a   1.000
_cell.length_b   1.000
_cell.length_c   1.000
_cell.angle_alpha   90.00
_cell.angle_beta   90.00
_cell.angle_gamma   90.00
#
_symmetry.space_group_name_H-M   'P 1'
#
loop_
_entity.id
_entity.type
_entity.pdbx_description
1 polymer ?
#
loop_
_entity_poly.entity_id
_entity_poly.type
_entity_poly.pdbx_seq_one_letter_code
_entity_poly.pdbx_strand_id
1 'polypeptide(L)'
;MLGRLILLLLQIAVGWFGTTALMNYIKFGEFRLFIFAVVAAVVIFLIGIIAAVILKDVGSPSSATLSWALGFALIAAVLWTWGPQLPLLSEIPWGRIRAEYAVLAFAILGYHLKR
;
A
#
# COMPACT_ATOMS: atom_id res chain seq x y z
N MET A 1 -22.19 -5.09 -2.07
CA MET A 1 -21.08 -5.07 -1.06
C MET A 1 -20.05 -6.16 -1.27
N LEU A 2 -20.46 -7.36 -1.73
CA LEU A 2 -19.55 -8.49 -2.00
C LEU A 2 -18.38 -8.14 -2.94
N GLY A 3 -18.62 -7.40 -4.03
CA GLY A 3 -17.56 -6.96 -4.94
C GLY A 3 -16.49 -6.08 -4.30
N ARG A 4 -16.86 -5.23 -3.34
CA ARG A 4 -15.89 -4.39 -2.59
C ARG A 4 -15.04 -5.22 -1.63
N LEU A 5 -15.64 -6.23 -1.00
CA LEU A 5 -14.92 -7.18 -0.15
C LEU A 5 -13.93 -8.01 -0.97
N ILE A 6 -14.35 -8.49 -2.14
CA ILE A 6 -13.48 -9.24 -3.06
C ILE A 6 -12.32 -8.35 -3.52
N LEU A 7 -12.57 -7.09 -3.85
CA LEU A 7 -11.49 -6.15 -4.19
C LEU A 7 -10.48 -6.03 -3.04
N LEU A 8 -10.95 -5.83 -1.80
CA LEU A 8 -10.06 -5.71 -0.65
C LEU A 8 -9.19 -6.96 -0.48
N LEU A 9 -9.79 -8.15 -0.60
CA LEU A 9 -9.05 -9.41 -0.55
C LEU A 9 -8.04 -9.53 -1.69
N LEU A 10 -8.42 -9.12 -2.90
CA LEU A 10 -7.53 -9.11 -4.07
C LEU A 10 -6.36 -8.13 -3.87
N GLN A 11 -6.62 -6.96 -3.31
CA GLN A 11 -5.60 -5.97 -2.99
C GLN A 11 -4.63 -6.46 -1.92
N ILE A 12 -5.11 -7.17 -0.89
CA ILE A 12 -4.22 -7.77 0.12
C ILE A 12 -3.37 -8.87 -0.50
N ALA A 13 -3.99 -9.84 -1.19
CA ALA A 13 -3.28 -10.98 -1.76
C ALA A 13 -2.35 -10.56 -2.91
N VAL A 14 -2.92 -10.01 -3.99
CA VAL A 14 -2.17 -9.63 -5.19
C VAL A 14 -1.28 -8.42 -4.91
N GLY A 15 -1.67 -7.51 -4.03
CA GLY A 15 -0.81 -6.39 -3.62
C GLY A 15 0.47 -6.88 -2.97
N TRP A 16 0.39 -7.84 -2.05
CA TRP A 16 1.59 -8.41 -1.44
C TRP A 16 2.47 -9.15 -2.45
N PHE A 17 1.90 -10.10 -3.19
CA PHE A 17 2.67 -10.91 -4.14
C PHE A 17 3.22 -10.06 -5.29
N GLY A 18 2.40 -9.17 -5.86
CA GLY A 18 2.79 -8.30 -6.97
C GLY A 18 3.87 -7.31 -6.58
N THR A 19 3.72 -6.63 -5.45
CA THR A 19 4.75 -5.68 -4.97
C THR A 19 6.06 -6.41 -4.65
N THR A 20 6.00 -7.55 -3.95
CA THR A 20 7.20 -8.32 -3.60
C THR A 20 7.92 -8.84 -4.85
N ALA A 21 7.17 -9.35 -5.83
CA ALA A 21 7.73 -9.83 -7.10
C ALA A 21 8.44 -8.71 -7.86
N LEU A 22 7.83 -7.52 -7.95
CA LEU A 22 8.45 -6.35 -8.59
C LEU A 22 9.71 -5.87 -7.86
N MET A 23 9.68 -5.89 -6.53
CA MET A 23 10.82 -5.47 -5.70
C MET A 23 12.04 -6.40 -5.82
N ASN A 24 11.87 -7.65 -6.25
CA ASN A 24 13.01 -8.55 -6.51
C ASN A 24 13.87 -8.11 -7.70
N TYR A 25 13.29 -7.33 -8.62
CA TYR A 25 14.03 -6.78 -9.76
C TYR A 25 14.74 -5.46 -9.43
N ILE A 26 14.45 -4.87 -8.27
CA ILE A 26 14.95 -3.56 -7.87
C ILE A 26 16.03 -3.72 -6.80
N LYS A 27 17.28 -3.37 -7.13
CA LYS A 27 18.43 -3.48 -6.23
C LYS A 27 18.88 -2.10 -5.73
N PHE A 28 18.08 -1.48 -4.86
CA PHE A 28 18.46 -0.28 -4.11
C PHE A 28 18.35 -0.55 -2.60
N GLY A 29 19.42 -0.31 -1.86
CA GLY A 29 19.51 -0.66 -0.43
C GLY A 29 18.93 0.39 0.51
N GLU A 30 19.31 1.65 0.31
CA GLU A 30 19.06 2.72 1.30
C GLU A 30 17.61 3.24 1.27
N PHE A 31 17.01 3.36 0.08
CA PHE A 31 15.64 3.83 -0.12
C PHE A 31 14.64 2.72 -0.42
N ARG A 32 14.98 1.46 -0.08
CA ARG A 32 14.19 0.28 -0.45
C ARG A 32 12.72 0.39 -0.02
N LEU A 33 12.47 0.91 1.18
CA LEU A 33 11.11 1.03 1.73
C LEU A 33 10.28 2.10 1.01
N PHE A 34 10.89 3.21 0.60
CA PHE A 34 10.22 4.26 -0.18
C PHE A 34 9.87 3.79 -1.58
N ILE A 35 10.79 3.05 -2.20
CA ILE A 35 10.52 2.43 -3.50
C ILE A 35 9.40 1.39 -3.34
N PHE A 36 9.44 0.57 -2.29
CA PHE A 36 8.34 -0.34 -1.96
C PHE A 36 7.01 0.40 -1.84
N ALA A 37 6.96 1.57 -1.18
CA ALA A 37 5.75 2.37 -1.06
C ALA A 37 5.19 2.83 -2.41
N VAL A 38 6.07 3.30 -3.31
CA VAL A 38 5.67 3.69 -4.67
C VAL A 38 5.13 2.49 -5.44
N VAL A 39 5.86 1.37 -5.43
CA VAL A 39 5.46 0.14 -6.13
C VAL A 39 4.13 -0.39 -5.56
N ALA A 40 3.98 -0.42 -4.24
CA ALA A 40 2.76 -0.85 -3.58
C ALA A 40 1.57 0.01 -3.99
N ALA A 41 1.70 1.33 -3.97
CA ALA A 41 0.63 2.24 -4.37
C ALA A 41 0.20 2.02 -5.82
N VAL A 42 1.16 1.86 -6.74
CA VAL A 42 0.88 1.58 -8.16
C VAL A 42 0.18 0.22 -8.32
N VAL A 43 0.69 -0.83 -7.68
CA VAL A 43 0.10 -2.18 -7.75
C VAL A 43 -1.34 -2.17 -7.21
N ILE A 44 -1.58 -1.58 -6.04
CA ILE A 44 -2.91 -1.49 -5.43
C ILE A 44 -3.89 -0.72 -6.33
N PHE A 45 -3.43 0.36 -6.96
CA PHE A 45 -4.22 1.14 -7.90
C PHE A 45 -4.57 0.34 -9.16
N LEU A 46 -3.59 -0.36 -9.76
CA LEU A 46 -3.80 -1.21 -10.93
C LEU A 46 -4.78 -2.35 -10.65
N ILE A 47 -4.66 -3.00 -9.48
CA ILE A 47 -5.64 -4.00 -9.02
C ILE A 47 -7.04 -3.37 -8.95
N GLY A 48 -7.13 -2.15 -8.43
CA GLY A 48 -8.37 -1.39 -8.38
C GLY A 48 -9.01 -1.12 -9.75
N ILE A 49 -8.19 -0.82 -10.77
CA ILE A 49 -8.65 -0.63 -12.15
C ILE A 49 -9.17 -1.96 -12.71
N ILE A 50 -8.37 -3.03 -12.63
CA ILE A 50 -8.72 -4.33 -13.19
C ILE A 50 -9.99 -4.88 -12.53
N ALA A 51 -10.08 -4.78 -11.21
CA ALA A 51 -11.23 -5.22 -10.45
C ALA A 51 -12.49 -4.41 -10.76
N ALA A 52 -12.40 -3.12 -11.09
CA ALA A 52 -13.55 -2.31 -11.51
C ALA A 52 -14.16 -2.78 -12.84
N VAL A 53 -13.36 -3.42 -13.70
CA VAL A 53 -13.84 -4.00 -14.96
C VAL A 53 -14.49 -5.38 -14.73
N ILE A 54 -13.92 -6.17 -13.82
CA ILE A 54 -14.33 -7.58 -13.62
C ILE A 54 -15.46 -7.72 -12.59
N LEU A 55 -15.45 -6.92 -11.53
CA LEU A 55 -16.36 -7.06 -10.39
C LEU A 55 -17.57 -6.12 -10.53
N LYS A 56 -18.75 -6.68 -10.29
CA LYS A 56 -19.99 -5.90 -10.23
C LYS A 56 -19.99 -4.97 -9.00
N ASP A 57 -20.51 -3.75 -9.16
CA ASP A 57 -20.63 -2.71 -8.13
C ASP A 57 -19.30 -2.14 -7.61
N VAL A 58 -18.24 -2.22 -8.42
CA VAL A 58 -16.88 -1.75 -8.10
C VAL A 58 -16.55 -0.59 -9.05
N GLY A 59 -16.68 0.65 -8.56
CA GLY A 59 -16.47 1.86 -9.38
C GLY A 59 -15.00 2.11 -9.76
N SER A 60 -14.74 2.68 -10.94
CA SER A 60 -13.37 2.93 -11.39
C SER A 60 -12.63 3.92 -10.47
N PRO A 61 -11.38 3.62 -10.07
CA PRO A 61 -10.59 4.54 -9.26
C PRO A 61 -10.15 5.76 -10.08
N SER A 62 -10.01 6.91 -9.42
CA SER A 62 -9.59 8.17 -10.03
C SER A 62 -8.09 8.45 -9.83
N SER A 63 -7.55 9.47 -10.50
CA SER A 63 -6.18 9.94 -10.25
C SER A 63 -5.95 10.32 -8.78
N ALA A 64 -6.96 10.88 -8.12
CA ALA A 64 -6.89 11.18 -6.69
C ALA A 64 -6.72 9.89 -5.86
N THR A 65 -7.34 8.78 -6.25
CA THR A 65 -7.19 7.49 -5.54
C THR A 65 -5.73 7.01 -5.53
N LEU A 66 -5.01 7.18 -6.65
CA LEU A 66 -3.57 6.87 -6.72
C LEU A 66 -2.77 7.80 -5.80
N SER A 67 -3.04 9.11 -5.85
CA SER A 67 -2.32 10.09 -5.02
C SER A 67 -2.52 9.82 -3.52
N TRP A 68 -3.72 9.45 -3.10
CA TRP A 68 -4.03 9.10 -1.71
C TRP A 68 -3.37 7.78 -1.30
N ALA A 69 -3.42 6.74 -2.14
CA ALA A 69 -2.71 5.49 -1.89
C ALA A 69 -1.19 5.71 -1.75
N LEU A 70 -0.61 6.52 -2.64
CA LEU A 70 0.81 6.87 -2.58
C LEU A 70 1.16 7.69 -1.34
N GLY A 71 0.38 8.74 -1.05
CA GLY A 71 0.60 9.61 0.10
C GLY A 71 0.61 8.82 1.41
N PHE A 72 -0.37 7.93 1.61
CA PHE A 72 -0.43 7.10 2.81
C PHE A 72 0.71 6.07 2.86
N ALA A 73 1.04 5.43 1.74
CA ALA A 73 2.15 4.49 1.67
C ALA A 73 3.49 5.17 2.03
N LEU A 74 3.71 6.40 1.54
CA LEU A 74 4.90 7.19 1.87
C LEU A 74 4.90 7.62 3.34
N ILE A 75 3.75 8.04 3.89
CA ILE A 75 3.64 8.34 5.32
C ILE A 75 4.02 7.11 6.15
N ALA A 76 3.54 5.91 5.82
CA ALA A 76 3.94 4.69 6.50
C ALA A 76 5.43 4.40 6.37
N ALA A 77 6.03 4.63 5.20
CA ALA A 77 7.48 4.45 5.01
C ALA A 77 8.28 5.42 5.88
N VAL A 78 7.88 6.70 5.95
CA VAL A 78 8.47 7.72 6.82
C VAL A 78 8.35 7.29 8.29
N LEU A 79 7.15 6.90 8.71
CA LEU A 79 6.88 6.45 10.08
C LEU A 79 7.70 5.22 10.46
N TRP A 80 7.83 4.21 9.60
CA TRP A 80 8.64 3.03 9.93
C TRP A 80 10.15 3.29 9.87
N THR A 81 10.59 4.30 9.12
CA THR A 81 12.02 4.66 9.02
C THR A 81 12.47 5.50 10.21
N TRP A 82 11.66 6.49 10.62
CA TRP A 82 12.05 7.47 11.65
C TRP A 82 11.17 7.47 12.90
N GLY A 83 10.02 6.78 12.89
CA GLY A 83 9.11 6.70 14.03
C GLY A 83 9.74 6.21 15.34
N PRO A 84 10.63 5.19 15.34
CA PRO A 84 11.34 4.77 16.55
C PRO A 84 12.20 5.87 17.20
N GLN A 85 12.64 6.87 16.40
CA GLN A 85 13.48 7.98 16.86
C GLN A 85 12.65 9.14 17.41
N LEU A 86 11.34 9.15 17.17
CA LEU A 86 10.43 10.20 17.62
C LEU A 86 9.97 9.91 19.06
N PRO A 87 10.16 10.84 20.02
CA PRO A 87 9.80 10.63 21.42
C PRO A 87 8.33 10.26 21.64
N LEU A 88 7.41 10.78 20.83
CA LEU A 88 5.97 10.47 20.91
C LEU A 88 5.61 9.05 20.47
N LEU A 89 6.46 8.39 19.68
CA LEU A 89 6.14 7.13 19.01
C LEU A 89 7.10 5.99 19.38
N SER A 90 8.04 6.24 20.29
CA SER A 90 9.04 5.26 20.75
C SER A 90 8.41 4.08 21.51
N GLU A 91 7.23 4.27 22.09
CA GLU A 91 6.48 3.23 22.80
C GLU A 91 5.80 2.21 21.86
N ILE A 92 5.70 2.53 20.56
CA ILE A 92 5.11 1.63 19.58
C ILE A 92 6.08 0.46 19.33
N PRO A 93 5.60 -0.80 19.32
CA PRO A 93 6.45 -1.97 19.10
C PRO A 93 6.77 -2.15 17.60
N TRP A 94 7.54 -1.22 17.02
CA TRP A 94 7.89 -1.15 15.60
C TRP A 94 8.47 -2.46 15.02
N GLY A 95 9.24 -3.19 15.82
CA GLY A 95 9.89 -4.44 15.41
C GLY A 95 8.95 -5.67 15.33
N ARG A 96 7.72 -5.59 15.85
CA ARG A 96 6.76 -6.72 15.78
C ARG A 96 6.13 -6.87 14.40
N ILE A 97 6.10 -5.80 13.60
CA ILE A 97 5.45 -5.75 12.30
C ILE A 97 6.49 -5.38 11.26
N ARG A 98 6.60 -6.20 10.21
CA ARG A 98 7.48 -5.89 9.07
C ARG A 98 7.01 -4.59 8.41
N ALA A 99 7.94 -3.67 8.16
CA ALA A 99 7.65 -2.36 7.59
C ALA A 99 6.89 -2.45 6.26
N GLU A 100 7.18 -3.46 5.43
CA GLU A 100 6.50 -3.65 4.15
C GLU A 100 5.00 -3.93 4.31
N TYR A 101 4.58 -4.62 5.38
CA TYR A 101 3.16 -4.85 5.65
C TYR A 101 2.45 -3.56 6.02
N ALA A 102 3.08 -2.71 6.83
CA ALA A 102 2.51 -1.42 7.21
C ALA A 102 2.36 -0.51 6.00
N VAL A 103 3.38 -0.45 5.14
CA VAL A 103 3.35 0.35 3.91
C VAL A 103 2.24 -0.11 2.97
N LEU A 104 2.10 -1.43 2.75
CA LEU A 104 1.03 -1.97 1.91
C LEU A 104 -0.35 -1.68 2.51
N ALA A 105 -0.51 -1.86 3.83
CA ALA A 105 -1.77 -1.57 4.52
C ALA A 105 -2.17 -0.10 4.38
N PHE A 106 -1.23 0.82 4.53
CA PHE A 106 -1.48 2.24 4.32
C PHE A 106 -1.80 2.58 2.86
N ALA A 107 -1.16 1.93 1.89
CA ALA A 107 -1.51 2.07 0.47
C ALA A 107 -2.97 1.67 0.21
N ILE A 108 -3.39 0.53 0.76
CA ILE A 108 -4.78 0.03 0.68
C ILE A 108 -5.74 0.99 1.38
N LEU A 109 -5.39 1.48 2.57
CA LEU A 109 -6.19 2.47 3.30
C LEU A 109 -6.36 3.77 2.50
N GLY A 110 -5.28 4.31 1.94
CA GLY A 110 -5.34 5.52 1.11
C GLY A 110 -6.20 5.33 -0.13
N TYR A 111 -6.12 4.15 -0.76
CA TYR A 111 -7.00 3.78 -1.88
C TYR A 111 -8.48 3.78 -1.46
N HIS A 112 -8.81 3.15 -0.33
CA HIS A 112 -10.19 3.03 0.14
C HIS A 112 -10.76 4.32 0.74
N LEU A 113 -9.92 5.19 1.28
CA LEU A 113 -10.37 6.44 1.89
C LEU A 113 -10.89 7.44 0.86
N LYS A 114 -10.29 7.48 -0.33
CA LYS A 114 -10.68 8.42 -1.39
C LYS A 114 -11.76 7.88 -2.31
N ARG A 115 -11.95 6.57 -2.35
CA ARG A 115 -12.83 5.89 -3.30
C ARG A 115 -14.24 5.70 -2.75
#